data_AF-A0A6A6TA14-F1
#
_entry.id   AF-A0A6A6TA14-F1
#
_cell.length_a   1.000
_cell.length_b   1.000
_cell.length_c   1.000
_cell.angle_alpha   90.00
_cell.angle_beta   90.00
_cell.angle_gamma   90.00
#
_symmetry.space_group_name_H-M   'P 1'
#
loop_
_entity.id
_entity.type
_entity.pdbx_description
1 polymer ?
#
loop_
_entity_poly.entity_id
_entity_poly.type
_entity_poly.pdbx_seq_one_letter_code
_entity_poly.pdbx_strand_id
1 'polypeptide(L)'
;YGSSFQLKDADGNLLGPFGPLSFTTNTLLPYLNYTSATTQVGVITPKERELATLATVSVTGSEYIIYAHKKIGISVGLTQKQVNDAAKGHVPNKLGDREQYVYVLALKLANDYGSISDRTFKNAVKELGRNGTSQVAQMVGSYLLSSVLVNLADVKVP
;
A
#
# COMPACT_ATOMS: atom_id res chain seq x y z
N TYR A 1 13.86 -0.36 -0.32
CA TYR A 1 13.40 0.57 0.74
C TYR A 1 14.64 1.12 1.44
N GLY A 2 14.81 2.45 1.49
CA GLY A 2 15.98 3.12 2.12
C GLY A 2 15.81 3.33 3.63
N SER A 3 16.60 4.21 4.23
CA SER A 3 16.61 4.60 5.66
C SER A 3 15.32 5.27 6.19
N SER A 4 14.21 5.18 5.44
CA SER A 4 12.99 5.93 5.70
C SER A 4 12.15 5.38 6.87
N PHE A 5 12.40 4.15 7.33
CA PHE A 5 11.72 3.54 8.48
C PHE A 5 12.58 2.47 9.13
N GLN A 6 12.24 2.12 10.39
CA GLN A 6 12.99 1.11 11.16
C GLN A 6 12.54 -0.29 10.76
N LEU A 7 13.49 -1.20 10.52
CA LEU A 7 13.25 -2.61 10.13
C LEU A 7 13.34 -3.60 11.28
N LYS A 8 13.93 -3.19 12.41
CA LYS A 8 14.09 -4.01 13.61
C LYS A 8 13.68 -3.22 14.85
N ASP A 9 13.18 -3.91 15.85
CA ASP A 9 12.99 -3.35 17.19
C ASP A 9 14.32 -3.30 17.99
N ALA A 10 14.24 -2.85 19.25
CA ALA A 10 15.38 -2.73 20.14
C ALA A 10 16.05 -4.09 20.47
N ASP A 11 15.29 -5.19 20.38
CA ASP A 11 15.77 -6.55 20.65
C ASP A 11 16.32 -7.23 19.38
N GLY A 12 16.23 -6.56 18.23
CA GLY A 12 16.73 -7.03 16.94
C GLY A 12 15.75 -7.89 16.15
N ASN A 13 14.50 -8.01 16.59
CA ASN A 13 13.44 -8.72 15.87
C ASN A 13 13.02 -7.93 14.64
N LEU A 14 12.71 -8.64 13.55
CA LEU A 14 12.23 -8.01 12.31
C LEU A 14 10.81 -7.45 12.49
N LEU A 15 10.63 -6.20 12.12
CA LEU A 15 9.35 -5.51 12.13
C LEU A 15 8.58 -5.74 10.82
N GLY A 16 7.29 -5.43 10.85
CA GLY A 16 6.42 -5.50 9.68
C GLY A 16 6.17 -6.93 9.21
N PRO A 17 5.93 -7.16 7.90
CA PRO A 17 5.64 -8.50 7.38
C PRO A 17 6.87 -9.42 7.46
N PHE A 18 8.07 -8.87 7.70
CA PHE A 18 9.32 -9.62 7.71
C PHE A 18 9.47 -10.51 8.94
N GLY A 19 8.88 -10.13 10.09
CA GLY A 19 8.86 -10.95 11.30
C GLY A 19 8.20 -12.31 11.05
N PRO A 20 6.90 -12.36 10.69
CA PRO A 20 6.24 -13.61 10.33
C PRO A 20 6.93 -14.38 9.20
N LEU A 21 7.36 -13.69 8.14
CA LEU A 21 8.02 -14.34 7.00
C LEU A 21 9.39 -14.95 7.34
N SER A 22 10.03 -14.51 8.44
CA SER A 22 11.28 -15.13 8.90
C SER A 22 11.09 -16.59 9.35
N PHE A 23 9.88 -16.99 9.74
CA PHE A 23 9.53 -18.37 10.09
C PHE A 23 9.16 -19.22 8.86
N THR A 24 8.81 -18.61 7.74
CA THR A 24 8.44 -19.28 6.47
C THR A 24 9.42 -18.88 5.36
N THR A 25 10.70 -19.18 5.56
CA THR A 25 11.83 -18.69 4.73
C THR A 25 11.71 -19.03 3.25
N ASN A 26 11.04 -20.12 2.89
CA ASN A 26 10.73 -20.50 1.50
C ASN A 26 9.77 -19.53 0.80
N THR A 27 8.98 -18.75 1.54
CA THR A 27 8.05 -17.74 1.01
C THR A 27 8.58 -16.31 1.09
N LEU A 28 9.59 -16.04 1.92
CA LEU A 28 10.14 -14.70 2.10
C LEU A 28 10.70 -14.11 0.80
N LEU A 29 11.58 -14.84 0.10
CA LEU A 29 12.17 -14.34 -1.14
C LEU A 29 11.13 -14.20 -2.27
N PRO A 30 10.22 -15.17 -2.51
CA PRO A 30 9.10 -14.97 -3.43
C PRO A 30 8.24 -13.75 -3.12
N TYR A 31 7.93 -13.50 -1.84
CA TYR A 31 7.19 -12.31 -1.41
C TYR A 31 7.94 -11.01 -1.75
N LEU A 32 9.24 -10.94 -1.45
CA LEU A 32 10.07 -9.77 -1.77
C LEU A 32 10.16 -9.53 -3.28
N ASN A 33 10.32 -10.60 -4.07
CA ASN A 33 10.38 -10.52 -5.52
C ASN A 33 9.06 -10.03 -6.11
N TYR A 34 7.93 -10.58 -5.65
CA TYR A 34 6.61 -10.17 -6.09
C TYR A 34 6.33 -8.70 -5.74
N THR A 35 6.52 -8.31 -4.48
CA THR A 35 6.31 -6.92 -4.05
C THR A 35 7.22 -5.94 -4.82
N SER A 36 8.49 -6.28 -5.03
CA SER A 36 9.40 -5.48 -5.88
C SER A 36 8.88 -5.37 -7.31
N ALA A 37 8.49 -6.48 -7.95
CA ALA A 37 8.01 -6.50 -9.32
C ALA A 37 6.75 -5.62 -9.50
N THR A 38 5.79 -5.66 -8.57
CA THR A 38 4.58 -4.81 -8.64
C THR A 38 4.91 -3.31 -8.65
N THR A 39 5.93 -2.88 -7.91
CA THR A 39 6.37 -1.48 -7.90
C THR A 39 7.10 -1.08 -9.19
N GLN A 40 7.76 -2.03 -9.85
CA GLN A 40 8.55 -1.83 -11.07
C GLN A 40 7.73 -1.82 -12.37
N VAL A 41 6.44 -2.21 -12.33
CA VAL A 41 5.54 -2.11 -13.51
C VAL A 41 5.51 -0.69 -14.09
N GLY A 42 5.70 0.34 -13.27
CA GLY A 42 6.02 1.69 -13.73
C GLY A 42 4.90 2.49 -14.41
N VAL A 43 3.65 2.01 -14.39
CA VAL A 43 2.51 2.69 -15.04
C VAL A 43 1.88 3.76 -14.14
N ILE A 44 1.91 3.54 -12.83
CA ILE A 44 1.51 4.54 -11.83
C ILE A 44 2.74 5.14 -11.13
N THR A 45 2.65 6.43 -10.83
CA THR A 45 3.74 7.24 -10.26
C THR A 45 4.09 6.81 -8.84
N PRO A 46 5.28 7.15 -8.30
CA PRO A 46 5.61 6.89 -6.90
C PRO A 46 4.56 7.43 -5.92
N LYS A 47 4.00 8.61 -6.18
CA LYS A 47 2.97 9.21 -5.33
C LYS A 47 1.65 8.44 -5.38
N GLU A 48 1.22 8.03 -6.58
CA GLU A 48 0.04 7.19 -6.78
C GLU A 48 0.19 5.81 -6.11
N ARG A 49 1.39 5.23 -6.12
CA ARG A 49 1.70 3.99 -5.39
C ARG A 49 1.46 4.17 -3.89
N GLU A 50 2.00 5.22 -3.29
CA GLU A 50 1.83 5.48 -1.85
C GLU A 50 0.37 5.80 -1.48
N LEU A 51 -0.37 6.48 -2.37
CA LEU A 51 -1.81 6.67 -2.18
C LEU A 51 -2.58 5.34 -2.23
N ALA A 52 -2.29 4.45 -3.18
CA ALA A 52 -2.91 3.13 -3.25
C ALA A 52 -2.58 2.27 -2.02
N THR A 53 -1.33 2.33 -1.54
CA THR A 53 -0.91 1.66 -0.31
C THR A 53 -1.68 2.18 0.90
N LEU A 54 -1.65 3.50 1.16
CA LEU A 54 -2.30 4.12 2.31
C LEU A 54 -3.81 3.92 2.31
N ALA A 55 -4.44 4.00 1.13
CA ALA A 55 -5.86 3.64 0.96
C ALA A 55 -6.13 2.20 1.42
N THR A 56 -5.33 1.25 0.94
CA THR A 56 -5.48 -0.18 1.25
C THR A 56 -5.32 -0.44 2.75
N VAL A 57 -4.24 0.05 3.35
CA VAL A 57 -3.96 -0.24 4.77
C VAL A 57 -4.79 0.56 5.76
N SER A 58 -5.47 1.62 5.30
CA SER A 58 -6.48 2.30 6.12
C SER A 58 -7.69 1.42 6.44
N VAL A 59 -7.99 0.44 5.58
CA VAL A 59 -9.09 -0.52 5.78
C VAL A 59 -8.70 -1.60 6.79
N THR A 60 -7.45 -2.04 6.78
CA THR A 60 -6.95 -3.11 7.65
C THR A 60 -6.43 -2.62 9.00
N GLY A 61 -6.22 -1.31 9.15
CA GLY A 61 -5.68 -0.72 10.38
C GLY A 61 -4.24 -1.12 10.67
N SER A 62 -3.45 -1.47 9.64
CA SER A 62 -2.09 -1.99 9.84
C SER A 62 -1.11 -0.87 10.24
N GLU A 63 -0.94 -0.66 11.54
CA GLU A 63 -0.24 0.50 12.11
C GLU A 63 1.21 0.63 11.63
N TYR A 64 1.97 -0.47 11.60
CA TYR A 64 3.34 -0.44 11.13
C TYR A 64 3.45 -0.07 9.64
N ILE A 65 2.55 -0.59 8.80
CA ILE A 65 2.54 -0.24 7.37
C ILE A 65 2.13 1.23 7.20
N ILE A 66 1.12 1.69 7.93
CA ILE A 66 0.71 3.10 7.95
C ILE A 66 1.89 3.99 8.34
N TYR A 67 2.63 3.65 9.40
CA TYR A 67 3.82 4.38 9.84
C TYR A 67 4.88 4.48 8.73
N ALA A 68 5.26 3.34 8.13
CA ALA A 68 6.28 3.29 7.09
C ALA A 68 5.86 4.09 5.84
N HIS A 69 4.61 3.90 5.38
CA HIS A 69 4.12 4.50 4.15
C HIS A 69 3.71 5.97 4.28
N LYS A 70 3.43 6.46 5.49
CA LYS A 70 3.38 7.91 5.73
C LYS A 70 4.73 8.55 5.44
N LYS A 71 5.84 7.94 5.92
CA LYS A 71 7.19 8.47 5.69
C LYS A 71 7.60 8.38 4.22
N ILE A 72 7.33 7.25 3.57
CA ILE A 72 7.61 7.09 2.13
C ILE A 72 6.76 8.05 1.31
N GLY A 73 5.45 8.17 1.60
CA GLY A 73 4.54 9.13 0.98
C GLY A 73 5.06 10.56 1.00
N ILE A 74 5.57 11.02 2.16
CA ILE A 74 6.20 12.35 2.28
C ILE A 74 7.44 12.46 1.40
N SER A 75 8.30 11.44 1.39
CA SER A 75 9.53 11.44 0.58
C SER A 75 9.28 11.52 -0.93
N VAL A 76 8.09 11.09 -1.40
CA VAL A 76 7.67 11.17 -2.81
C VAL A 76 6.75 12.36 -3.11
N GLY A 77 6.65 13.31 -2.18
CA GLY A 77 5.99 14.60 -2.39
C GLY A 77 4.53 14.70 -1.94
N LEU A 78 4.03 13.78 -1.10
CA LEU A 78 2.78 14.02 -0.36
C LEU A 78 3.04 14.95 0.83
N THR A 79 2.06 15.78 1.15
CA THR A 79 2.12 16.60 2.37
C THR A 79 1.78 15.76 3.61
N GLN A 80 2.20 16.24 4.79
CA GLN A 80 1.85 15.62 6.06
C GLN A 80 0.32 15.48 6.24
N LYS A 81 -0.45 16.48 5.79
CA LYS A 81 -1.91 16.44 5.82
C LYS A 81 -2.44 15.33 4.92
N GLN A 82 -1.93 15.22 3.70
CA GLN A 82 -2.40 14.22 2.73
C GLN A 82 -2.14 12.80 3.22
N VAL A 83 -0.96 12.48 3.75
CA VAL A 83 -0.69 11.13 4.27
C VAL A 83 -1.51 10.82 5.53
N ASN A 84 -1.86 11.83 6.32
CA ASN A 84 -2.72 11.66 7.50
C ASN A 84 -4.19 11.42 7.14
N ASP A 85 -4.71 12.14 6.14
CA ASP A 85 -6.06 11.91 5.62
C ASP A 85 -6.13 10.53 4.95
N ALA A 86 -5.17 10.23 4.07
CA ALA A 86 -5.10 8.97 3.34
C ALA A 86 -5.08 7.75 4.26
N ALA A 87 -4.27 7.81 5.33
CA ALA A 87 -4.17 6.74 6.32
C ALA A 87 -5.44 6.52 7.17
N LYS A 88 -6.39 7.46 7.13
CA LYS A 88 -7.69 7.36 7.81
C LYS A 88 -8.82 6.92 6.86
N GLY A 89 -8.49 6.56 5.62
CA GLY A 89 -9.50 6.25 4.61
C GLY A 89 -10.20 7.50 4.06
N HIS A 90 -9.69 8.70 4.36
CA HIS A 90 -10.25 9.95 3.85
C HIS A 90 -9.53 10.37 2.58
N VAL A 91 -10.29 10.70 1.54
CA VAL A 91 -9.74 11.22 0.27
C VAL A 91 -8.98 12.51 0.55
N PRO A 92 -7.65 12.55 0.31
CA PRO A 92 -6.87 13.76 0.58
C PRO A 92 -7.26 14.92 -0.35
N ASN A 93 -7.38 16.12 0.21
CA ASN A 93 -7.60 17.32 -0.59
C ASN A 93 -6.36 17.69 -1.41
N LYS A 94 -6.58 18.43 -2.51
CA LYS A 94 -5.52 18.98 -3.40
C LYS A 94 -4.62 17.91 -4.01
N LEU A 95 -5.17 16.71 -4.28
CA LEU A 95 -4.55 15.75 -5.18
C LEU A 95 -4.87 16.11 -6.62
N GLY A 96 -4.03 15.68 -7.56
CA GLY A 96 -4.43 15.68 -8.98
C GLY A 96 -5.55 14.65 -9.22
N ASP A 97 -6.35 14.86 -10.27
CA ASP A 97 -7.52 14.01 -10.55
C ASP A 97 -7.17 12.52 -10.65
N ARG A 98 -6.05 12.19 -11.32
CA ARG A 98 -5.57 10.80 -11.44
C ARG A 98 -5.08 10.23 -10.11
N GLU A 99 -4.39 11.04 -9.30
CA GLU A 99 -3.94 10.66 -7.96
C GLU A 99 -5.13 10.34 -7.04
N GLN A 100 -6.15 11.20 -7.06
CA GLN A 100 -7.41 11.00 -6.34
C GLN A 100 -8.14 9.75 -6.84
N TYR A 101 -8.19 9.52 -8.15
CA TYR A 101 -8.82 8.34 -8.73
C TYR A 101 -8.14 7.04 -8.27
N VAL A 102 -6.81 6.98 -8.30
CA VAL A 102 -6.03 5.83 -7.81
C VAL A 102 -6.33 5.55 -6.34
N TYR A 103 -6.35 6.59 -5.50
CA TYR A 103 -6.69 6.45 -4.07
C TYR A 103 -8.09 5.86 -3.88
N VAL A 104 -9.10 6.44 -4.52
CA VAL A 104 -10.50 5.99 -4.39
C VAL A 104 -10.70 4.57 -4.91
N LEU A 105 -10.08 4.22 -6.04
CA LEU A 105 -10.14 2.87 -6.59
C LEU A 105 -9.51 1.85 -5.64
N ALA A 106 -8.32 2.14 -5.10
CA ALA A 106 -7.65 1.27 -4.15
C ALA A 106 -8.46 1.11 -2.85
N LEU A 107 -9.00 2.20 -2.32
CA LEU A 107 -9.85 2.20 -1.13
C LEU A 107 -11.11 1.35 -1.35
N LYS A 108 -11.74 1.46 -2.53
CA LYS A 108 -12.91 0.65 -2.89
C LYS A 108 -12.56 -0.82 -2.99
N LEU A 109 -11.50 -1.17 -3.73
CA LEU A 109 -11.04 -2.56 -3.86
C LEU A 109 -10.73 -3.18 -2.49
N ALA A 110 -10.10 -2.44 -1.59
CA ALA A 110 -9.78 -2.93 -0.25
C ALA A 110 -11.05 -3.16 0.60
N ASN A 111 -11.99 -2.20 0.61
CA ASN A 111 -13.25 -2.33 1.38
C ASN A 111 -14.15 -3.46 0.86
N ASP A 112 -14.21 -3.64 -0.45
CA ASP A 112 -15.08 -4.63 -1.10
C ASP A 112 -14.36 -5.97 -1.37
N TYR A 113 -13.21 -6.20 -0.74
CA TYR A 113 -12.39 -7.42 -0.89
C TYR A 113 -12.12 -7.81 -2.37
N GLY A 114 -11.84 -6.81 -3.19
CA GLY A 114 -11.54 -6.95 -4.62
C GLY A 114 -12.75 -6.90 -5.54
N SER A 115 -13.97 -6.87 -5.00
CA SER A 115 -15.20 -6.82 -5.80
C SER A 115 -15.50 -5.41 -6.31
N ILE A 116 -15.70 -5.25 -7.62
CA ILE A 116 -16.08 -3.98 -8.24
C ILE A 116 -17.10 -4.19 -9.35
N SER A 117 -17.90 -3.16 -9.64
CA SER A 117 -18.84 -3.17 -10.76
C SER A 117 -18.14 -3.04 -12.11
N ASP A 118 -18.79 -3.51 -13.19
CA ASP A 118 -18.34 -3.29 -14.57
C ASP A 118 -18.12 -1.81 -14.91
N ARG A 119 -18.97 -0.92 -14.34
CA ARG A 119 -18.82 0.52 -14.52
C ARG A 119 -17.52 1.03 -13.91
N THR A 120 -17.21 0.59 -12.69
CA THR A 120 -15.94 0.92 -12.02
C THR A 120 -14.75 0.39 -12.80
N PHE A 121 -14.81 -0.85 -13.30
CA PHE A 121 -13.75 -1.42 -14.11
C PHE A 121 -13.53 -0.65 -15.42
N LYS A 122 -14.60 -0.33 -16.15
CA LYS A 122 -14.53 0.48 -17.39
C LYS A 122 -13.91 1.86 -17.13
N ASN A 123 -14.29 2.51 -16.05
CA ASN A 123 -13.69 3.79 -15.65
C ASN A 123 -12.22 3.63 -15.30
N ALA A 124 -11.84 2.56 -14.60
CA ALA A 124 -10.44 2.32 -14.24
C ALA A 124 -9.56 2.14 -15.49
N VAL A 125 -10.04 1.37 -16.46
CA VAL A 125 -9.35 1.18 -17.74
C VAL A 125 -9.29 2.49 -18.53
N LYS A 126 -10.31 3.33 -18.46
CA LYS A 126 -10.29 4.65 -19.11
C LYS A 126 -9.23 5.57 -18.51
N GLU A 127 -9.17 5.68 -17.18
CA GLU A 127 -8.29 6.63 -16.48
C GLU A 127 -6.83 6.13 -16.36
N LEU A 128 -6.63 4.82 -16.24
CA LEU A 128 -5.32 4.22 -15.92
C LEU A 128 -4.79 3.28 -17.02
N GLY A 129 -5.60 2.98 -18.04
CA GLY A 129 -5.33 1.88 -18.96
C GLY A 129 -5.46 0.51 -18.28
N ARG A 130 -5.35 -0.55 -19.08
CA ARG A 130 -5.39 -1.94 -18.57
C ARG A 130 -4.23 -2.23 -17.62
N ASN A 131 -3.03 -1.77 -17.96
CA ASN A 131 -1.83 -2.03 -17.18
C ASN A 131 -1.87 -1.29 -15.82
N GLY A 132 -2.31 -0.02 -15.80
CA GLY A 132 -2.44 0.72 -14.55
C GLY A 132 -3.55 0.17 -13.66
N THR A 133 -4.68 -0.24 -14.24
CA THR A 133 -5.76 -0.93 -13.50
C THR A 133 -5.24 -2.22 -12.86
N SER A 134 -4.51 -3.04 -13.61
CA SER A 134 -3.90 -4.28 -13.11
C SER A 134 -2.86 -4.00 -12.02
N GLN A 135 -2.02 -2.97 -12.20
CA GLN A 135 -1.01 -2.60 -11.20
C GLN A 135 -1.64 -2.18 -9.87
N VAL A 136 -2.72 -1.37 -9.90
CA VAL A 136 -3.45 -0.98 -8.67
C VAL A 136 -4.03 -2.21 -7.97
N ALA A 137 -4.64 -3.14 -8.72
CA ALA A 137 -5.19 -4.37 -8.13
C ALA A 137 -4.11 -5.24 -7.48
N GLN A 138 -2.95 -5.40 -8.12
CA GLN A 138 -1.81 -6.13 -7.57
C GLN A 138 -1.26 -5.48 -6.29
N MET A 139 -1.21 -4.14 -6.25
CA MET A 139 -0.81 -3.42 -5.04
C MET A 139 -1.80 -3.61 -3.90
N VAL A 140 -3.10 -3.50 -4.16
CA VAL A 140 -4.14 -3.75 -3.14
C VAL A 140 -3.99 -5.15 -2.58
N GLY A 141 -3.93 -6.18 -3.43
CA GLY A 141 -3.75 -7.57 -2.99
C GLY A 141 -2.47 -7.78 -2.19
N SER A 142 -1.35 -7.20 -2.64
CA SER A 142 -0.07 -7.27 -1.92
C SER A 142 -0.17 -6.68 -0.51
N TYR A 143 -0.76 -5.48 -0.37
CA TYR A 143 -0.86 -4.82 0.93
C TYR A 143 -1.93 -5.42 1.84
N LEU A 144 -2.97 -6.05 1.30
CA LEU A 144 -3.87 -6.88 2.09
C LEU A 144 -3.12 -8.07 2.69
N LEU A 145 -2.31 -8.78 1.90
CA LEU A 145 -1.44 -9.86 2.41
C LEU A 145 -0.45 -9.34 3.46
N SER A 146 0.25 -8.24 3.18
CA SER A 146 1.17 -7.62 4.13
C SER A 146 0.45 -7.24 5.43
N SER A 147 -0.75 -6.67 5.34
CA SER A 147 -1.54 -6.29 6.51
C SER A 147 -1.92 -7.49 7.36
N VAL A 148 -2.30 -8.61 6.74
CA VAL A 148 -2.58 -9.86 7.47
C VAL A 148 -1.36 -10.31 8.27
N LEU A 149 -0.18 -10.33 7.66
CA LEU A 149 1.06 -10.72 8.33
C LEU A 149 1.40 -9.76 9.49
N VAL A 150 1.32 -8.46 9.25
CA VAL A 150 1.65 -7.44 10.25
C VAL A 150 0.69 -7.46 11.43
N ASN A 151 -0.61 -7.52 11.16
CA ASN A 151 -1.63 -7.50 12.21
C ASN A 151 -1.60 -8.79 13.04
N LEU A 152 -1.29 -9.94 12.43
CA LEU A 152 -1.09 -11.20 13.15
C LEU A 152 0.03 -11.09 14.20
N ALA A 153 1.12 -10.40 13.87
CA ALA A 153 2.27 -10.27 14.76
C ALA A 153 2.14 -9.14 15.80
N ASP A 154 1.03 -8.40 15.82
CA ASP A 154 0.81 -7.24 16.71
C ASP A 154 2.02 -6.30 16.73
N VAL A 155 2.59 -6.03 15.54
CA VAL A 155 3.82 -5.26 15.41
C VAL A 155 3.57 -3.82 15.85
N LYS A 156 4.11 -3.45 17.01
CA LYS A 156 4.04 -2.07 17.51
C LYS A 156 4.86 -1.13 16.64
N VAL A 157 4.36 0.10 16.50
CA VAL A 157 5.10 1.18 15.84
C VAL A 157 6.29 1.63 16.71
N PRO A 158 7.48 1.86 16.11
CA PRO A 158 8.62 2.46 16.79
C PRO A 158 8.45 3.94 17.14
#